data_AF-A0A6P1HH80-F1
#
_entry.id   AF-A0A6P1HH80-F1
#
_cell.length_a   1.000
_cell.length_b   1.000
_cell.length_c   1.000
_cell.angle_alpha   90.00
_cell.angle_beta   90.00
_cell.angle_gamma   90.00
#
_symmetry.space_group_name_H-M   'P 1'
#
loop_
_entity.id
_entity.type
_entity.pdbx_description
1 polymer ?
#
loop_
_entity_poly.entity_id
_entity_poly.type
_entity_poly.pdbx_seq_one_letter_code
_entity_poly.pdbx_strand_id
1 'polypeptide(L)'
;MKKIIFGIVVVITLAYVFVYIEHSKKNHSYSTPEVALSNVKNPKLDVLKIIDTKFYENVAYVFFHSAVGETRNNYLGVGRINKNEYGWRFKEIIGVGNIDNNNSGMASGKDDYIVGFAKKEVDKVRFGNHDAQMITIDNKYMNAFLFHGVDSDLLGQTDFVYLDTEGNELPY
;
A
#
# COMPACT_ATOMS: atom_id res chain seq x y z
N MET A 1 -8.83 41.49 -31.78
CA MET A 1 -7.93 40.43 -32.27
C MET A 1 -7.05 39.81 -31.19
N LYS A 2 -6.20 40.57 -30.45
CA LYS A 2 -5.33 39.99 -29.40
C LYS A 2 -6.06 39.17 -28.32
N LYS A 3 -7.22 39.63 -27.83
CA LYS A 3 -8.04 38.89 -26.85
C LYS A 3 -8.65 37.59 -27.39
N ILE A 4 -8.98 37.55 -28.69
CA ILE A 4 -9.54 36.36 -29.36
C ILE A 4 -8.43 35.31 -29.57
N ILE A 5 -7.25 35.75 -30.02
CA ILE A 5 -6.06 34.88 -30.16
C ILE A 5 -5.65 34.31 -28.80
N PHE A 6 -5.64 35.14 -27.74
CA PHE A 6 -5.32 34.68 -26.39
C PHE A 6 -6.33 33.64 -25.88
N GLY A 7 -7.63 33.85 -26.12
CA GLY A 7 -8.67 32.88 -25.78
C GLY A 7 -8.50 31.53 -26.49
N ILE A 8 -8.18 31.54 -27.79
CA ILE A 8 -7.93 30.32 -28.57
C ILE A 8 -6.71 29.55 -28.04
N VAL A 9 -5.62 30.25 -27.73
CA VAL A 9 -4.41 29.63 -27.18
C VAL A 9 -4.70 28.95 -25.84
N VAL A 10 -5.42 29.61 -24.94
CA VAL A 10 -5.80 29.03 -23.63
C VAL A 10 -6.63 27.76 -23.80
N VAL A 11 -7.62 27.77 -24.69
CA VAL A 11 -8.48 26.60 -24.95
C VAL A 11 -7.66 25.42 -25.51
N ILE A 12 -6.74 25.68 -26.45
CA ILE A 12 -5.86 24.64 -27.02
C ILE A 12 -4.93 24.07 -25.94
N THR A 13 -4.34 24.91 -25.09
CA THR A 13 -3.47 24.45 -24.00
C THR A 13 -4.23 23.58 -23.01
N LEU A 14 -5.44 23.98 -22.61
CA LEU A 14 -6.28 23.18 -21.71
C LEU A 14 -6.67 21.83 -22.32
N ALA A 15 -7.05 21.82 -23.61
CA ALA A 15 -7.37 20.59 -24.32
C ALA A 15 -6.15 19.65 -24.39
N TYR A 16 -4.96 20.19 -24.67
CA TYR A 16 -3.73 19.40 -24.71
C TYR A 16 -3.37 18.82 -23.36
N VAL A 17 -3.50 19.60 -22.28
CA VAL A 17 -3.30 19.12 -20.90
C VAL A 17 -4.27 18.00 -20.57
N PHE A 18 -5.54 18.12 -20.94
CA PHE A 18 -6.54 17.07 -20.70
C PHE A 18 -6.19 15.78 -21.45
N VAL A 19 -5.88 15.87 -22.74
CA VAL A 19 -5.44 14.70 -23.55
C VAL A 19 -4.19 14.07 -22.97
N TYR A 20 -3.23 14.88 -22.54
CA TYR A 20 -1.99 14.41 -21.92
C TYR A 20 -2.26 13.66 -20.61
N ILE A 21 -3.11 14.20 -19.74
CA ILE A 21 -3.50 13.55 -18.47
C ILE A 21 -4.16 12.19 -18.74
N GLU A 22 -5.07 12.13 -19.71
CA GLU A 22 -5.81 10.90 -20.01
C GLU A 22 -4.95 9.85 -20.69
N HIS A 23 -4.05 10.27 -21.58
CA HIS A 23 -3.05 9.40 -22.13
C HIS A 23 -2.08 8.87 -21.05
N SER A 24 -1.70 9.71 -20.09
CA SER A 24 -0.85 9.33 -18.96
C SER A 24 -1.52 8.31 -18.04
N LYS A 25 -2.82 8.50 -17.72
CA LYS A 25 -3.60 7.52 -16.95
C LYS A 25 -3.66 6.18 -17.67
N LYS A 26 -3.93 6.18 -18.97
CA LYS A 26 -4.03 4.96 -19.78
C LYS A 26 -2.70 4.20 -19.88
N ASN A 27 -1.60 4.88 -20.18
CA ASN A 27 -0.30 4.25 -20.44
C ASN A 27 0.38 3.65 -19.19
N HIS A 28 -0.12 3.97 -17.99
CA HIS A 28 0.40 3.45 -16.72
C HIS A 28 -0.67 2.68 -15.94
N SER A 29 -1.67 2.15 -16.65
CA SER A 29 -2.69 1.27 -16.11
C SER A 29 -2.50 -0.13 -16.68
N TYR A 30 -2.64 -1.14 -15.82
CA TYR A 30 -2.32 -2.52 -16.10
C TYR A 30 -3.47 -3.46 -15.72
N SER A 31 -3.42 -4.70 -16.19
CA SER A 31 -4.48 -5.68 -15.98
C SER A 31 -4.62 -6.12 -14.52
N THR A 32 -3.53 -6.15 -13.75
CA THR A 32 -3.54 -6.54 -12.33
C THR A 32 -2.66 -5.61 -11.48
N PRO A 33 -2.88 -5.55 -10.15
CA PRO A 33 -2.03 -4.77 -9.25
C PRO A 33 -0.55 -5.17 -9.27
N GLU A 34 -0.26 -6.46 -9.38
CA GLU A 34 1.08 -7.03 -9.40
C GLU A 34 1.83 -6.61 -10.67
N VAL A 35 1.15 -6.62 -11.82
CA VAL A 35 1.70 -6.12 -13.08
C VAL A 35 1.94 -4.61 -12.99
N ALA A 36 1.03 -3.85 -12.37
CA ALA A 36 1.22 -2.43 -12.16
C ALA A 36 2.45 -2.13 -11.29
N LEU A 37 2.66 -2.92 -10.24
CA LEU A 37 3.81 -2.79 -9.35
C LEU A 37 5.13 -3.16 -10.04
N SER A 38 5.17 -4.25 -10.82
CA SER A 38 6.39 -4.71 -11.49
C SER A 38 6.84 -3.81 -12.64
N ASN A 39 5.94 -2.96 -13.17
CA ASN A 39 6.25 -2.01 -14.24
C ASN A 39 6.69 -0.62 -13.72
N VAL A 40 6.82 -0.43 -12.41
CA VAL A 40 7.34 0.82 -11.84
C VAL A 40 8.81 0.96 -12.21
N LYS A 41 9.17 2.06 -12.89
CA LYS A 41 10.57 2.37 -13.21
C LYS A 41 11.26 2.92 -11.96
N ASN A 42 12.39 2.31 -11.58
CA ASN A 42 13.20 2.69 -10.41
C ASN A 42 12.36 2.81 -9.12
N PRO A 43 11.72 1.72 -8.67
CA PRO A 43 10.93 1.75 -7.45
C PRO A 43 11.83 2.11 -6.25
N LYS A 44 11.24 2.75 -5.22
CA LYS A 44 11.97 3.06 -3.97
C LYS A 44 12.48 1.80 -3.25
N LEU A 45 11.82 0.67 -3.49
CA LEU A 45 12.14 -0.65 -2.96
C LEU A 45 12.06 -1.66 -4.09
N ASP A 46 13.07 -2.54 -4.19
CA ASP A 46 13.08 -3.61 -5.18
C ASP A 46 12.02 -4.67 -4.84
N VAL A 47 11.22 -5.05 -5.83
CA VAL A 47 10.18 -6.06 -5.67
C VAL A 47 10.78 -7.43 -5.98
N LEU A 48 11.12 -8.21 -4.94
CA LEU A 48 11.81 -9.50 -5.11
C LEU A 48 10.83 -10.67 -5.20
N LYS A 49 9.88 -10.75 -4.27
CA LYS A 49 8.88 -11.82 -4.23
C LYS A 49 7.57 -11.30 -3.68
N ILE A 50 6.49 -11.45 -4.44
CA ILE A 50 5.13 -11.14 -3.96
C ILE A 50 4.72 -12.21 -2.94
N ILE A 51 4.15 -11.75 -1.83
CA ILE A 51 3.67 -12.56 -0.71
C ILE A 51 2.16 -12.76 -0.87
N ASP A 52 1.41 -11.66 -1.01
CA ASP A 52 -0.05 -11.66 -1.08
C ASP A 52 -0.56 -10.34 -1.67
N THR A 53 -1.80 -10.33 -2.14
CA THR A 53 -2.50 -9.12 -2.62
C THR A 53 -3.87 -9.02 -1.96
N LYS A 54 -4.13 -7.90 -1.28
CA LYS A 54 -5.45 -7.59 -0.70
C LYS A 54 -6.19 -6.58 -1.54
N PHE A 55 -7.45 -6.86 -1.84
CA PHE A 55 -8.31 -6.04 -2.67
C PHE A 55 -9.39 -5.36 -1.85
N TYR A 56 -9.56 -4.06 -2.10
CA TYR A 56 -10.66 -3.21 -1.68
C TYR A 56 -11.18 -2.50 -2.94
N GLU A 57 -12.44 -2.07 -2.96
CA GLU A 57 -13.18 -1.66 -4.18
C GLU A 57 -12.33 -1.14 -5.35
N ASN A 58 -11.60 -0.04 -5.12
CA ASN A 58 -10.72 0.58 -6.11
C ASN A 58 -9.24 0.69 -5.65
N VAL A 59 -8.84 -0.08 -4.64
CA VAL A 59 -7.49 -0.05 -4.07
C VAL A 59 -7.01 -1.49 -3.82
N ALA A 60 -5.77 -1.78 -4.21
CA ALA A 60 -5.11 -3.04 -3.88
C ALA A 60 -3.80 -2.78 -3.14
N TYR A 61 -3.46 -3.68 -2.23
CA TYR A 61 -2.22 -3.68 -1.47
C TYR A 61 -1.46 -4.96 -1.80
N VAL A 62 -0.35 -4.83 -2.54
CA VAL A 62 0.51 -5.94 -2.93
C VAL A 62 1.67 -6.02 -1.94
N PHE A 63 1.69 -7.05 -1.11
CA PHE A 63 2.74 -7.31 -0.13
C PHE A 63 3.90 -8.05 -0.80
N PHE A 64 5.13 -7.62 -0.56
CA PHE A 64 6.30 -8.22 -1.19
C PHE A 64 7.56 -8.14 -0.31
N HIS A 65 8.46 -9.09 -0.51
CA HIS A 65 9.83 -9.02 0.00
C HIS A 65 10.66 -8.06 -0.85
N SER A 66 11.44 -7.22 -0.17
CA SER A 66 12.43 -6.31 -0.73
C SER A 66 13.81 -6.59 -0.10
N ALA A 67 14.84 -5.99 -0.71
CA ALA A 67 16.14 -5.80 -0.09
C ALA A 67 16.34 -4.31 0.23
N VAL A 68 16.87 -4.01 1.41
CA VAL A 68 17.34 -2.68 1.79
C VAL A 68 18.71 -2.87 2.44
N GLY A 69 19.74 -2.18 1.94
CA GLY A 69 21.12 -2.36 2.41
C GLY A 69 21.62 -3.79 2.23
N GLU A 70 22.24 -4.36 3.26
CA GLU A 70 22.81 -5.71 3.24
C GLU A 70 21.78 -6.82 3.56
N THR A 71 20.62 -6.47 4.09
CA THR A 71 19.56 -7.42 4.44
C THR A 71 18.74 -7.81 3.22
N ARG A 72 19.19 -8.87 2.53
CA ARG A 72 18.46 -9.46 1.38
C ARG A 72 17.22 -10.22 1.86
N ASN A 73 16.10 -10.04 1.16
CA ASN A 73 14.82 -10.75 1.37
C ASN A 73 14.15 -10.60 2.75
N ASN A 74 14.67 -9.77 3.65
CA ASN A 74 14.12 -9.61 4.99
C ASN A 74 13.35 -8.31 5.19
N TYR A 75 13.17 -7.50 4.15
CA TYR A 75 12.39 -6.26 4.26
C TYR A 75 10.99 -6.46 3.68
N LEU A 76 9.95 -6.04 4.39
CA LEU A 76 8.58 -6.04 3.90
C LEU A 76 8.24 -4.69 3.26
N GLY A 77 7.91 -4.73 1.97
CA GLY A 77 7.30 -3.62 1.24
C GLY A 77 5.84 -3.89 0.92
N VAL A 78 5.07 -2.82 0.77
CA VAL A 78 3.68 -2.88 0.31
C VAL A 78 3.48 -1.88 -0.82
N GLY A 79 3.02 -2.35 -1.98
CA GLY A 79 2.64 -1.52 -3.10
C GLY A 79 1.15 -1.17 -3.00
N ARG A 80 0.81 0.11 -2.86
CA ARG A 80 -0.57 0.58 -2.97
C ARG A 80 -0.87 0.88 -4.44
N ILE A 81 -1.90 0.26 -4.98
CA ILE A 81 -2.29 0.34 -6.38
C ILE A 81 -3.76 0.76 -6.47
N ASN A 82 -4.07 1.78 -7.26
CA ASN A 82 -5.45 2.24 -7.42
C ASN A 82 -6.02 1.78 -8.76
N LYS A 83 -7.29 1.38 -8.75
CA LYS A 83 -8.06 1.05 -9.95
C LYS A 83 -8.62 2.32 -10.56
N ASN A 84 -8.57 2.41 -11.89
CA ASN A 84 -9.28 3.40 -12.69
C ASN A 84 -9.96 2.70 -13.88
N GLU A 85 -10.62 3.47 -14.75
CA GLU A 85 -11.34 2.94 -15.92
C GLU A 85 -10.45 2.17 -16.92
N TYR A 86 -9.15 2.44 -16.95
CA TYR A 86 -8.17 1.81 -17.83
C TYR A 86 -7.44 0.62 -17.18
N GLY A 87 -7.61 0.40 -15.87
CA GLY A 87 -6.96 -0.69 -15.13
C GLY A 87 -6.32 -0.25 -13.82
N TRP A 88 -5.34 -1.02 -13.35
CA TRP A 88 -4.61 -0.81 -12.10
C TRP A 88 -3.38 0.06 -12.29
N ARG A 89 -3.25 1.12 -11.50
CA ARG A 89 -2.16 2.07 -11.58
C ARG A 89 -1.44 2.19 -10.24
N PHE A 90 -0.12 2.07 -10.29
CA PHE A 90 0.74 2.26 -9.14
C PHE A 90 0.52 3.64 -8.50
N LYS A 91 0.36 3.66 -7.17
CA LYS A 91 0.20 4.89 -6.38
C LYS A 91 1.45 5.17 -5.56
N GLU A 92 1.85 4.25 -4.69
CA GLU A 92 3.01 4.41 -3.82
C GLU A 92 3.56 3.07 -3.31
N ILE A 93 4.81 3.09 -2.84
CA ILE A 93 5.44 2.02 -2.07
C ILE A 93 5.50 2.47 -0.61
N ILE A 94 5.09 1.57 0.27
CA ILE A 94 5.11 1.71 1.71
C ILE A 94 6.18 0.75 2.23
N GLY A 95 7.15 1.29 2.97
CA GLY A 95 8.12 0.47 3.68
C GLY A 95 7.60 0.15 5.08
N VAL A 96 7.46 -1.13 5.41
CA VAL A 96 6.98 -1.53 6.75
C VAL A 96 8.17 -1.70 7.69
N GLY A 97 9.20 -2.43 7.25
CA GLY A 97 10.40 -2.68 8.03
C GLY A 97 11.01 -4.05 7.79
N ASN A 98 12.02 -4.38 8.59
CA ASN A 98 12.62 -5.71 8.58
C ASN A 98 11.70 -6.73 9.24
N ILE A 99 11.61 -7.93 8.67
CA ILE A 99 10.89 -9.08 9.21
C ILE A 99 11.78 -9.72 10.28
N ASP A 100 11.85 -9.07 11.44
CA ASP A 100 12.60 -9.47 12.63
C ASP A 100 11.69 -9.46 13.87
N ASN A 101 11.85 -10.44 14.77
CA ASN A 101 11.03 -10.57 15.98
C ASN A 101 10.94 -9.27 16.83
N ASN A 102 11.96 -8.43 16.81
CA ASN A 102 11.98 -7.17 17.56
C ASN A 102 11.10 -6.06 16.96
N ASN A 103 10.59 -6.25 15.75
CA ASN A 103 9.76 -5.28 15.05
C ASN A 103 8.26 -5.58 15.17
N SER A 104 7.87 -6.54 16.00
CA SER A 104 6.46 -6.76 16.30
C SER A 104 5.85 -5.52 16.96
N GLY A 105 4.62 -5.20 16.57
CA GLY A 105 3.95 -3.96 16.97
C GLY A 105 4.32 -2.74 16.13
N MET A 106 5.39 -2.79 15.34
CA MET A 106 5.71 -1.69 14.43
C MET A 106 4.64 -1.56 13.35
N ALA A 107 4.18 -0.32 13.16
CA ALA A 107 3.21 0.02 12.14
C ALA A 107 3.63 1.31 11.42
N SER A 108 3.18 1.43 10.18
CA SER A 108 3.30 2.62 9.34
C SER A 108 1.96 2.85 8.68
N GLY A 109 1.43 4.06 8.80
CA GLY A 109 0.13 4.42 8.25
C GLY A 109 0.17 5.81 7.62
N LYS A 110 -0.73 6.04 6.68
CA LYS A 110 -0.92 7.32 6.03
C LYS A 110 -2.35 7.41 5.49
N ASP A 111 -2.98 8.57 5.69
CA ASP A 111 -4.30 8.94 5.19
C ASP A 111 -5.44 7.99 5.60
N ASP A 112 -5.58 6.85 4.93
CA ASP A 112 -6.70 5.90 5.06
C ASP A 112 -6.24 4.46 5.33
N TYR A 113 -4.95 4.23 5.57
CA TYR A 113 -4.43 2.89 5.82
C TYR A 113 -3.37 2.85 6.91
N ILE A 114 -3.24 1.66 7.51
CA ILE A 114 -2.17 1.30 8.44
C ILE A 114 -1.69 -0.10 8.07
N VAL A 115 -0.38 -0.27 7.92
CA VAL A 115 0.26 -1.58 7.76
C VAL A 115 1.30 -1.81 8.84
N GLY A 116 1.41 -3.01 9.35
CA GLY A 116 2.37 -3.30 10.42
C GLY A 116 2.67 -4.77 10.59
N PHE A 117 3.45 -5.08 11.62
CA PHE A 117 3.83 -6.44 11.99
C PHE A 117 3.10 -6.91 13.25
N ALA A 118 2.78 -8.19 13.27
CA ALA A 118 2.33 -8.91 14.45
C ALA A 118 3.10 -10.22 14.58
N LYS A 119 3.31 -10.70 15.81
CA LYS A 119 3.90 -12.03 16.05
C LYS A 119 3.09 -13.12 15.35
N LYS A 120 3.75 -14.22 15.03
CA LYS A 120 3.14 -15.36 14.31
C LYS A 120 1.90 -15.95 15.00
N GLU A 121 1.89 -15.89 16.33
CA GLU A 121 0.81 -16.37 17.22
C GLU A 121 -0.41 -15.44 17.28
N VAL A 122 -0.28 -14.19 16.82
CA VAL A 122 -1.42 -13.27 16.74
C VAL A 122 -2.31 -13.67 15.58
N ASP A 123 -3.57 -14.00 15.90
CA ASP A 123 -4.62 -14.31 14.92
C ASP A 123 -5.28 -13.04 14.40
N LYS A 124 -5.39 -12.01 15.25
CA LYS A 124 -6.12 -10.78 14.93
C LYS A 124 -5.47 -9.56 15.54
N VAL A 125 -5.45 -8.47 14.77
CA VAL A 125 -5.10 -7.14 15.27
C VAL A 125 -6.34 -6.26 15.16
N ARG A 126 -6.71 -5.59 16.25
CA ARG A 126 -7.86 -4.70 16.32
C ARG A 126 -7.44 -3.27 16.60
N PHE A 127 -8.15 -2.34 15.97
CA PHE A 127 -7.98 -0.92 16.16
C PHE A 127 -9.34 -0.24 16.32
N GLY A 128 -9.67 0.18 17.54
CA GLY A 128 -11.03 0.58 17.89
C GLY A 128 -12.02 -0.56 17.63
N ASN A 129 -12.98 -0.33 16.72
CA ASN A 129 -13.96 -1.33 16.28
C ASN A 129 -13.60 -2.02 14.96
N HIS A 130 -12.40 -1.78 14.43
CA HIS A 130 -11.96 -2.33 13.15
C HIS A 130 -11.02 -3.51 13.39
N ASP A 131 -11.23 -4.59 12.65
CA ASP A 131 -10.30 -5.73 12.62
C ASP A 131 -9.40 -5.59 11.39
N ALA A 132 -8.11 -5.83 11.55
CA ALA A 132 -7.16 -5.81 10.46
C ALA A 132 -7.33 -7.05 9.58
N GLN A 133 -7.01 -6.88 8.30
CA GLN A 133 -6.72 -8.01 7.45
C GLN A 133 -5.32 -8.53 7.79
N MET A 134 -5.23 -9.80 8.21
CA MET A 134 -3.95 -10.46 8.43
C MET A 134 -3.35 -10.99 7.12
N ILE A 135 -2.03 -10.93 7.03
CA ILE A 135 -1.21 -11.38 5.90
C ILE A 135 -0.15 -12.34 6.42
N THR A 136 -0.27 -13.60 6.02
CA THR A 136 0.70 -14.63 6.39
C THR A 136 1.97 -14.47 5.59
N ILE A 137 3.08 -14.23 6.28
CA ILE A 137 4.41 -14.18 5.66
C ILE A 137 5.12 -15.51 5.93
N ASP A 138 5.75 -16.08 4.92
CA ASP A 138 6.52 -17.33 5.01
C ASP A 138 7.84 -17.12 5.78
N ASN A 139 7.73 -16.99 7.10
CA ASN A 139 8.81 -16.90 8.07
C ASN A 139 8.35 -17.40 9.45
N LYS A 140 9.30 -17.55 10.37
CA LYS A 140 9.05 -18.10 11.73
C LYS A 140 8.65 -17.07 12.79
N TYR A 141 8.73 -15.79 12.50
CA TYR A 141 8.61 -14.72 13.50
C TYR A 141 7.27 -14.00 13.45
N MET A 142 6.84 -13.57 12.26
CA MET A 142 5.81 -12.54 12.14
C MET A 142 4.86 -12.76 10.95
N ASN A 143 3.65 -12.23 11.11
CA ASN A 143 2.71 -11.91 10.06
C ASN A 143 2.69 -10.38 9.87
N ALA A 144 2.06 -9.92 8.79
CA ALA A 144 1.70 -8.52 8.65
C ALA A 144 0.20 -8.32 8.87
N PHE A 145 -0.19 -7.10 9.18
CA PHE A 145 -1.58 -6.69 9.27
C PHE A 145 -1.83 -5.44 8.42
N LEU A 146 -3.07 -5.26 7.97
CA LEU A 146 -3.52 -4.13 7.17
C LEU A 146 -4.88 -3.64 7.66
N PHE A 147 -4.97 -2.35 7.96
CA PHE A 147 -6.23 -1.62 8.02
C PHE A 147 -6.37 -0.76 6.76
N HIS A 148 -7.57 -0.73 6.19
CA HIS A 148 -7.94 0.11 5.06
C HIS A 148 -9.25 0.85 5.38
N GLY A 149 -9.35 2.11 4.94
CA GLY A 149 -10.49 2.97 5.25
C GLY A 149 -10.50 3.43 6.71
N VAL A 150 -9.34 3.60 7.34
CA VAL A 150 -9.24 4.10 8.72
C VAL A 150 -9.51 5.59 8.71
N ASP A 151 -10.42 6.06 9.57
CA ASP A 151 -10.70 7.48 9.72
C ASP A 151 -9.44 8.25 10.17
N SER A 152 -9.24 9.43 9.58
CA SER A 152 -8.05 10.26 9.84
C SER A 152 -7.87 10.62 11.32
N ASP A 153 -8.98 10.72 12.05
CA ASP A 153 -9.00 11.06 13.48
C ASP A 153 -8.43 9.93 14.35
N LEU A 154 -8.45 8.69 13.83
CA LEU A 154 -7.87 7.54 14.50
C LEU A 154 -6.39 7.37 14.18
N LEU A 155 -5.86 7.88 13.06
CA LEU A 155 -4.45 7.68 12.68
C LEU A 155 -3.40 8.20 13.69
N GLY A 156 -3.81 9.07 14.63
CA GLY A 156 -2.96 9.53 15.73
C GLY A 156 -2.93 8.61 16.95
N GLN A 157 -3.76 7.57 16.99
CA GLN A 157 -3.82 6.56 18.04
C GLN A 157 -3.07 5.31 17.58
N THR A 158 -2.22 4.75 18.44
CA THR A 158 -1.42 3.54 18.16
C THR A 158 -1.79 2.36 19.04
N ASP A 159 -2.92 2.44 19.73
CA ASP A 159 -3.36 1.42 20.68
C ASP A 159 -4.02 0.26 19.92
N PHE A 160 -3.17 -0.57 19.31
CA PHE A 160 -3.59 -1.82 18.70
C PHE A 160 -3.76 -2.90 19.77
N VAL A 161 -4.84 -3.68 19.66
CA VAL A 161 -5.06 -4.87 20.47
C VAL A 161 -4.70 -6.09 19.65
N TYR A 162 -3.75 -6.89 20.12
CA TYR A 162 -3.29 -8.12 19.47
C TYR A 162 -3.96 -9.30 20.16
N LEU A 163 -4.67 -10.13 19.41
CA LEU A 163 -5.50 -11.21 19.95
C LEU A 163 -5.04 -12.56 19.40
N ASP A 164 -5.02 -13.56 20.28
CA ASP A 164 -4.90 -14.97 19.88
C ASP A 164 -6.22 -15.52 19.31
N THR A 165 -6.23 -16.79 18.94
CA THR A 165 -7.42 -17.49 18.41
C THR A 165 -8.56 -17.63 19.42
N GLU A 166 -8.28 -17.53 20.71
CA GLU A 166 -9.27 -17.61 21.79
C GLU A 166 -9.82 -16.22 22.17
N GLY A 167 -9.22 -15.16 21.63
CA GLY A 167 -9.58 -13.77 21.92
C GLY A 167 -8.86 -13.21 23.15
N ASN A 168 -7.82 -13.88 23.66
CA ASN A 168 -6.98 -13.33 24.71
C ASN A 168 -6.01 -12.30 24.12
N GLU A 169 -5.76 -11.23 24.86
CA GLU A 169 -4.80 -10.22 24.47
C GLU A 169 -3.36 -10.71 24.64
N LEU A 170 -2.56 -10.53 23.61
CA LEU A 170 -1.16 -10.88 23.54
C LEU A 170 -0.28 -9.62 23.59
N PRO A 171 0.93 -9.71 24.16
CA PRO A 171 1.89 -8.62 24.09
C PRO A 171 2.42 -8.46 22.65
N TYR A 172 2.59 -7.22 22.20
CA TYR A 172 3.26 -6.93 20.94
C TYR A 172 4.74 -7.31 20.98
#